data_AF-A0AAW5EM27-F1
#
_entry.id   AF-A0AAW5EM27-F1
#
_cell.length_a   1.000
_cell.length_b   1.000
_cell.length_c   1.000
_cell.angle_alpha   90.00
_cell.angle_beta   90.00
_cell.angle_gamma   90.00
#
_symmetry.space_group_name_H-M   'P 1'
#
loop_
_entity.id
_entity.type
_entity.pdbx_description
1 polymer ?
#
loop_
_entity_poly.entity_id
_entity_poly.type
_entity_poly.pdbx_seq_one_letter_code
_entity_poly.pdbx_strand_id
1 'polypeptide(L)' 'DGKALSAKIKQELKEKNKMLKENGVETCLAVILVGNDPASQTYVNSKAKACEECDIKSLVYRLDENTTQ' A
#
# COMPACT_ATOMS: atom_id res chain seq x y z
N ASP A 1 -13.99 17.61 -8.28
CA ASP A 1 -12.69 17.66 -7.57
C ASP A 1 -12.21 16.30 -7.05
N GLY A 2 -11.47 15.53 -7.85
CA GLY A 2 -10.96 14.21 -7.43
C GLY A 2 -9.82 14.27 -6.40
N LYS A 3 -9.02 15.36 -6.41
CA LYS A 3 -7.91 15.55 -5.46
C LYS A 3 -8.40 15.80 -4.03
N ALA A 4 -9.43 16.63 -3.85
CA ALA A 4 -10.01 16.93 -2.54
C ALA A 4 -10.64 15.67 -1.92
N LEU A 5 -11.38 14.89 -2.71
CA LEU A 5 -11.95 13.61 -2.25
C LEU A 5 -10.85 12.62 -1.86
N SER A 6 -9.78 12.51 -2.66
CA SER A 6 -8.65 11.63 -2.34
C SER A 6 -7.95 12.04 -1.04
N ALA A 7 -7.78 13.34 -0.80
CA ALA A 7 -7.18 13.84 0.44
C ALA A 7 -8.05 13.49 1.66
N LYS A 8 -9.37 13.66 1.55
CA LYS A 8 -10.32 13.32 2.61
C LYS A 8 -10.27 11.82 2.94
N ILE A 9 -10.30 10.95 1.93
CA ILE A 9 -10.22 9.50 2.12
C ILE A 9 -8.90 9.10 2.80
N LYS A 10 -7.77 9.69 2.39
CA LYS A 10 -6.47 9.43 3.04
C LYS A 10 -6.46 9.84 4.52
N GLN A 11 -7.07 10.98 4.86
CA GLN A 11 -7.20 11.41 6.26
C GLN A 11 -8.05 10.43 7.07
N GLU A 12 -9.22 10.04 6.55
CA GLU A 12 -10.10 9.07 7.21
C GLU A 12 -9.41 7.70 7.40
N LEU A 13 -8.66 7.24 6.41
CA LEU A 13 -7.87 6.00 6.50
C LEU A 13 -6.77 6.11 7.57
N LYS A 14 -6.10 7.25 7.66
CA LYS A 14 -5.05 7.48 8.65
C LYS A 14 -5.62 7.50 10.07
N GLU A 15 -6.77 8.12 10.29
CA GLU A 15 -7.46 8.09 11.59
C GLU A 15 -7.91 6.67 11.97
N LYS A 16 -8.52 5.93 11.04
CA LYS A 16 -8.89 4.53 11.27
C LYS A 16 -7.69 3.65 11.57
N ASN A 17 -6.58 3.84 10.85
CA ASN A 17 -5.36 3.10 11.08
C ASN A 17 -4.76 3.42 12.46
N LYS A 18 -4.80 4.70 12.88
CA LYS A 18 -4.41 5.10 14.23
C LYS A 18 -5.25 4.40 15.29
N MET A 19 -6.57 4.38 15.14
CA MET A 19 -7.46 3.63 16.03
C MET A 19 -7.12 2.14 16.08
N LEU A 20 -6.86 1.51 14.93
CA LEU A 20 -6.45 0.10 14.86
C LEU A 20 -5.12 -0.14 15.60
N LYS A 21 -4.13 0.75 15.40
CA LYS A 21 -2.85 0.71 16.14
C LYS A 21 -3.05 0.83 17.64
N GLU A 22 -3.94 1.71 18.11
CA GLU A 22 -4.28 1.84 19.54
C GLU A 22 -4.94 0.57 20.10
N ASN A 23 -5.64 -0.19 19.25
CA ASN A 23 -6.14 -1.53 19.59
C ASN A 23 -5.09 -2.65 19.42
N GLY A 24 -3.83 -2.31 19.16
CA GLY A 24 -2.73 -3.27 18.97
C GLY A 24 -2.72 -3.95 17.60
N VAL A 25 -3.53 -3.50 16.65
CA VAL A 25 -3.61 -4.05 15.29
C VAL A 25 -2.76 -3.21 14.35
N GLU A 26 -1.60 -3.73 13.95
CA GLU A 26 -0.75 -3.12 12.92
C GLU A 26 -1.30 -3.45 11.52
N THR A 27 -1.81 -2.46 10.79
CA THR A 27 -2.23 -2.67 9.41
C THR A 27 -1.01 -2.75 8.49
N CYS A 28 -1.00 -3.78 7.65
CA CYS A 28 0.07 -4.04 6.70
C CYS A 28 -0.50 -4.44 5.34
N LEU A 29 0.00 -3.83 4.27
CA LEU A 29 -0.27 -4.23 2.90
C LEU A 29 0.96 -4.97 2.35
N ALA A 30 0.83 -6.28 2.15
CA ALA A 30 1.82 -7.06 1.42
C ALA A 30 1.46 -7.08 -0.07
N VAL A 31 2.41 -6.67 -0.91
CA VAL A 31 2.30 -6.68 -2.37
C VAL A 31 3.37 -7.59 -2.93
N ILE A 32 2.95 -8.59 -3.70
CA ILE A 32 3.85 -9.53 -4.37
C ILE A 32 3.88 -9.16 -5.85
N LEU A 33 5.05 -8.78 -6.34
CA LEU A 33 5.31 -8.50 -7.74
C LEU A 33 6.13 -9.65 -8.30
N VAL A 34 5.56 -10.39 -9.26
CA VAL A 34 6.25 -11.46 -9.98
C VAL A 34 6.68 -10.94 -11.35
N GLY A 35 7.97 -11.04 -11.66
CA GLY A 35 8.56 -10.62 -12.92
C GLY A 35 8.88 -9.12 -13.03
N ASN A 36 9.30 -8.72 -14.24
CA ASN A 36 9.96 -7.43 -14.48
C ASN A 36 9.10 -6.40 -15.24
N ASP A 37 7.78 -6.56 -15.26
CA ASP A 37 6.90 -5.66 -16.00
C ASP A 37 6.96 -4.20 -15.45
N PRO A 38 7.38 -3.20 -16.27
CA PRO A 38 7.60 -1.82 -15.80
C PRO A 38 6.31 -1.13 -15.35
N ALA A 39 5.17 -1.46 -15.99
CA ALA A 39 3.87 -0.90 -15.63
C ALA A 39 3.44 -1.40 -14.25
N SER A 40 3.65 -2.69 -13.99
CA SER A 40 3.38 -3.34 -12.71
C SER A 40 4.26 -2.77 -11.59
N GLN A 41 5.54 -2.51 -11.83
CA GLN A 41 6.43 -1.85 -10.86
C GLN A 41 5.92 -0.46 -10.47
N THR A 42 5.51 0.34 -11.46
CA THR A 42 5.01 1.70 -11.23
C THR A 42 3.71 1.68 -10.43
N TYR A 43 2.82 0.74 -10.73
CA TYR A 43 1.55 0.58 -10.04
C TYR A 43 1.74 0.12 -8.58
N VAL A 44 2.64 -0.84 -8.33
CA VAL A 44 2.99 -1.30 -6.98
C VAL A 44 3.61 -0.17 -6.16
N ASN A 45 4.51 0.61 -6.74
CA ASN A 45 5.09 1.78 -6.07
C ASN A 45 4.04 2.83 -5.69
N SER A 46 3.07 3.11 -6.56
CA SER A 46 1.96 4.01 -6.24
C SER A 46 1.12 3.50 -5.07
N LYS A 47 0.87 2.19 -4.99
CA LYS A 47 0.15 1.58 -3.86
C LYS A 47 0.94 1.63 -2.56
N ALA A 48 2.23 1.30 -2.60
CA ALA A 48 3.10 1.39 -1.43
C ALA A 48 3.15 2.82 -0.89
N LYS A 49 3.28 3.81 -1.77
CA LYS A 49 3.30 5.23 -1.41
C LYS A 49 1.98 5.69 -0.79
N ALA A 50 0.84 5.26 -1.34
CA ALA A 50 -0.47 5.57 -0.76
C ALA A 50 -0.65 4.96 0.65
N CYS A 51 -0.14 3.74 0.87
CA CYS A 51 -0.12 3.11 2.20
C CYS A 51 0.76 3.87 3.18
N GLU A 52 1.97 4.27 2.77
CA GLU A 52 2.89 5.06 3.59
C GLU A 52 2.28 6.41 4.01
N GLU A 53 1.58 7.09 3.10
CA GLU A 53 0.83 8.32 3.43
C GLU A 53 -0.27 8.10 4.49
N CYS A 54 -0.84 6.90 4.55
CA CYS A 54 -1.87 6.49 5.51
C CYS A 54 -1.29 5.85 6.79
N ASP A 55 0.03 5.87 6.98
CA ASP A 55 0.75 5.22 8.09
C ASP A 55 0.58 3.68 8.12
N ILE A 56 0.22 3.09 6.98
CA ILE A 56 0.02 1.65 6.80
C ILE A 56 1.36 1.06 6.37
N LYS A 57 1.81 0.01 7.05
CA LYS A 57 3.05 -0.68 6.69
C LYS A 57 2.89 -1.29 5.30
N SER A 58 3.83 -1.07 4.39
CA SER A 58 3.82 -1.70 3.08
C SER A 58 5.01 -2.64 2.93
N LEU A 59 4.76 -3.87 2.50
CA LEU A 59 5.77 -4.87 2.23
C LEU A 59 5.70 -5.21 0.75
N VAL A 60 6.78 -4.95 0.02
CA VAL A 60 6.85 -5.26 -1.41
C VAL A 60 7.80 -6.42 -1.60
N TYR A 61 7.25 -7.58 -1.96
CA TYR A 61 8.01 -8.78 -2.31
C TYR A 61 8.18 -8.83 -3.82
N ARG A 62 9.42 -8.75 -4.28
CA ARG A 62 9.75 -8.91 -5.70
C ARG A 62 10.21 -10.35 -5.90
N LEU A 63 9.44 -11.08 -6.67
CA LEU A 63 9.69 -12.45 -7.08
C LEU A 63 10.14 -12.44 -8.53
N ASP A 64 11.08 -13.33 -8.86
CA ASP A 64 11.61 -13.47 -10.21
C ASP A 64 10.51 -13.94 -11.17
N GLU A 65 10.63 -13.62 -12.46
CA GLU A 65 9.69 -14.08 -13.49
C GLU A 65 9.65 -15.62 -13.61
N ASN A 66 10.70 -16.30 -13.17
CA ASN A 66 10.79 -17.76 -13.13
C ASN A 66 10.17 -18.39 -11.88
N THR A 67 9.45 -17.61 -11.06
CA THR A 67 8.78 -18.14 -9.87
C THR A 67 7.69 -19.13 -10.27
N THR A 68 7.85 -20.38 -9.84
CA THR A 68 6.88 -21.46 -10.07
C THR A 68 5.75 -21.42 -9.05
N GLN A 69 4.51 -21.73 -9.50
CA GLN A 69 3.29 -21.80 -8.68
C GLN A 69 3.34 -22.93 -7.64
#